data_AF-A0A164G3K0-F1
#
_entry.id   AF-A0A164G3K0-F1
#
_cell.length_a   1.000
_cell.length_b   1.000
_cell.length_c   1.000
_cell.angle_alpha   90.00
_cell.angle_beta   90.00
_cell.angle_gamma   90.00
#
_symmetry.space_group_name_H-M   'P 1'
#
loop_
_entity.id
_entity.type
_entity.pdbx_description
1 polymer ?
#
loop_
_entity_poly.entity_id
_entity_poly.type
_entity_poly.pdbx_seq_one_letter_code
_entity_poly.pdbx_strand_id
1 'polypeptide(L)'
;MNSFSVHNIIFSNEFSTDQRKRIHLIARKLKLHSSSIGREPNRQLTVRRSRRKRPLVELLNELFESQGEDPLFEKMCLIPPTE
;
A
#
# COMPACT_ATOMS: atom_id res chain seq x y z
N MET A 1 15.71 13.36 -17.06
CA MET A 1 15.48 11.94 -16.73
C MET A 1 14.31 11.87 -15.77
N ASN A 2 13.14 11.36 -16.20
CA ASN A 2 11.95 11.29 -15.34
C ASN A 2 12.12 10.15 -14.33
N SER A 3 12.67 10.46 -13.16
CA SER A 3 12.59 9.57 -12.00
C SER A 3 11.16 9.61 -11.48
N PHE A 4 10.28 8.79 -12.08
CA PHE A 4 9.06 8.40 -11.40
C PHE A 4 9.50 7.52 -10.24
N SER A 5 9.87 8.11 -9.10
CA SER A 5 10.07 7.35 -7.86
C SER A 5 8.76 6.60 -7.61
N VAL A 6 8.75 5.31 -7.97
CA VAL A 6 7.57 4.45 -7.89
C VAL A 6 7.42 4.15 -6.40
N HIS A 7 6.75 5.03 -5.67
CA HIS A 7 6.46 4.80 -4.26
C HIS A 7 5.64 3.51 -4.16
N ASN A 8 6.30 2.45 -3.72
CA ASN A 8 5.73 1.15 -3.45
C ASN A 8 5.56 1.07 -1.92
N ILE A 9 4.34 0.81 -1.48
CA ILE A 9 4.08 0.41 -0.09
C ILE A 9 4.28 -1.10 -0.04
N ILE A 10 5.22 -1.55 0.77
CA ILE A 10 5.50 -2.97 1.02
C ILE A 10 4.94 -3.30 2.41
N PHE A 11 4.03 -4.27 2.47
CA PHE A 11 3.42 -4.71 3.71
C PHE A 11 4.19 -5.91 4.27
N SER A 12 4.23 -6.02 5.60
CA SER A 12 4.81 -7.16 6.33
C SER A 12 4.24 -8.50 5.82
N ASN A 13 5.00 -9.58 5.96
CA ASN A 13 4.50 -10.93 5.67
C ASN A 13 3.52 -11.45 6.74
N GLU A 14 3.46 -10.82 7.92
CA GLU A 14 2.61 -11.21 9.05
C GLU A 14 1.10 -11.03 8.82
N PHE A 15 0.71 -10.30 7.77
CA PHE A 15 -0.71 -10.10 7.46
C PHE A 15 -1.38 -11.41 7.06
N SER A 16 -2.51 -11.71 7.70
CA SER A 16 -3.34 -12.87 7.40
C SER A 16 -3.95 -12.79 5.99
N THR A 17 -4.43 -13.93 5.49
CA THR A 17 -5.09 -13.99 4.17
C THR A 17 -6.24 -12.99 4.04
N ASP A 18 -7.06 -12.82 5.09
CA ASP A 18 -8.22 -11.92 5.02
C ASP A 18 -7.82 -10.45 5.15
N GLN A 19 -6.79 -10.13 5.94
CA GLN A 19 -6.22 -8.78 5.96
C GLN A 19 -5.61 -8.41 4.60
N ARG A 20 -4.88 -9.33 3.97
CA ARG A 20 -4.33 -9.16 2.61
C ARG A 20 -5.44 -8.90 1.59
N LYS A 21 -6.56 -9.65 1.63
CA LYS A 21 -7.74 -9.39 0.79
C LYS A 21 -8.30 -7.99 1.01
N ARG A 22 -8.41 -7.54 2.26
CA ARG A 22 -8.90 -6.19 2.59
C ARG A 22 -8.00 -5.10 1.97
N ILE A 23 -6.69 -5.25 2.07
CA ILE A 23 -5.72 -4.33 1.45
C ILE A 23 -5.88 -4.32 -0.08
N HIS A 24 -6.03 -5.48 -0.72
CA HIS A 24 -6.29 -5.56 -2.17
C HIS A 24 -7.58 -4.84 -2.58
N LEU A 25 -8.66 -4.97 -1.80
CA LEU A 25 -9.93 -4.29 -2.06
C LEU A 25 -9.80 -2.77 -1.94
N ILE A 26 -9.13 -2.27 -0.90
CA ILE A 26 -8.87 -0.84 -0.70
C ILE A 26 -8.02 -0.29 -1.85
N ALA A 27 -6.91 -0.96 -2.18
CA ALA A 27 -6.06 -0.56 -3.30
C ALA A 27 -6.84 -0.50 -4.63
N ARG A 28 -7.73 -1.46 -4.88
CA ARG A 28 -8.59 -1.46 -6.08
C ARG A 28 -9.57 -0.29 -6.10
N LYS A 29 -10.24 0.02 -4.98
CA LYS A 29 -11.15 1.19 -4.85
C LYS A 29 -10.41 2.48 -5.19
N LEU A 30 -9.17 2.59 -4.73
CA LEU A 30 -8.30 3.76 -4.92
C LEU A 30 -7.61 3.79 -6.29
N LYS A 31 -7.93 2.84 -7.18
CA LYS A 31 -7.31 2.69 -8.50
C LYS A 31 -5.78 2.51 -8.44
N LEU A 32 -5.29 1.89 -7.37
CA LEU A 32 -3.90 1.51 -7.18
C LEU A 32 -3.67 0.07 -7.66
N HIS A 33 -2.42 -0.25 -7.97
CA HIS A 33 -2.03 -1.61 -8.31
C HIS A 33 -1.57 -2.32 -7.04
N SER A 34 -2.16 -3.47 -6.73
CA SER A 34 -1.75 -4.31 -5.60
C SER A 34 -1.33 -5.69 -6.10
N SER A 35 -0.24 -6.22 -5.57
CA SER A 35 0.33 -7.52 -5.94
C SER A 35 0.93 -8.22 -4.73
N SER A 36 0.73 -9.54 -4.64
CA SER A 36 1.51 -10.37 -3.70
C SER A 36 2.66 -11.01 -4.46
N ILE A 37 3.89 -10.79 -4.01
CA ILE A 37 5.13 -11.24 -4.66
C ILE A 37 5.83 -12.24 -3.74
N GLY A 38 6.43 -13.28 -4.32
CA GLY A 38 7.12 -14.34 -3.57
C GLY A 38 6.21 -15.51 -3.18
N ARG A 39 6.78 -16.43 -2.39
CA ARG A 39 6.11 -17.64 -1.86
C ARG A 39 6.13 -17.59 -0.33
N GLU A 40 5.17 -18.27 0.30
CA GLU A 40 5.15 -18.38 1.77
C GLU A 40 6.46 -19.03 2.28
N PRO A 41 7.00 -18.61 3.44
CA PRO A 41 6.48 -17.59 4.37
C PRO A 41 6.90 -16.15 4.02
N ASN A 42 7.66 -15.97 2.94
CA ASN A 42 8.24 -14.69 2.53
C ASN A 42 7.35 -13.94 1.51
N ARG A 43 6.08 -14.31 1.41
CA ARG A 43 5.16 -13.67 0.46
C ARG A 43 4.84 -12.27 0.97
N GLN A 44 5.20 -11.26 0.19
CA GLN A 44 5.00 -9.86 0.52
C GLN A 44 3.88 -9.26 -0.31
N LEU A 45 3.01 -8.49 0.33
CA LEU A 45 2.01 -7.70 -0.38
C LEU A 45 2.60 -6.32 -0.70
N THR A 46 2.44 -5.88 -1.94
CA THR A 46 2.94 -4.62 -2.46
C THR A 46 1.78 -3.81 -3.05
N VAL A 47 1.72 -2.52 -2.76
CA VAL A 47 0.77 -1.57 -3.36
C VAL A 47 1.55 -0.43 -3.98
N ARG A 48 1.25 -0.10 -5.24
CA ARG A 48 1.93 0.93 -6.00
C ARG A 48 0.95 1.77 -6.79
N ARG A 49 1.37 2.98 -7.16
CA ARG A 49 0.59 3.83 -8.06
C ARG A 49 0.33 3.09 -9.36
N SER A 50 -0.94 3.01 -9.74
CA SER A 50 -1.28 2.62 -11.10
C SER A 50 -0.76 3.70 -12.05
N ARG A 51 -0.38 3.32 -13.27
CA ARG A 51 0.06 4.29 -14.31
C ARG A 51 -0.96 5.41 -14.58
N ARG A 52 -2.20 5.25 -14.09
CA ARG A 52 -3.24 6.29 -14.05
C ARG A 52 -3.08 7.17 -12.79
N LYS A 53 -2.32 8.25 -12.97
CA LYS A 53 -2.21 9.55 -12.26
C LYS A 53 -3.08 9.85 -11.00
N ARG A 54 -3.35 8.95 -10.05
CA ARG A 54 -3.82 9.39 -8.71
C ARG A 54 -2.63 9.65 -7.80
N PRO A 55 -2.49 10.86 -7.23
CA PRO A 55 -1.40 11.17 -6.32
C PRO A 55 -1.52 10.36 -5.04
N LEU A 56 -0.38 9.87 -4.53
CA LEU A 56 -0.31 9.06 -3.32
C LEU A 56 -0.96 9.78 -2.11
N VAL A 57 -1.00 11.12 -2.17
CA VAL A 57 -1.66 11.99 -1.18
C VAL A 57 -3.16 11.71 -1.03
N GLU A 58 -3.88 11.35 -2.11
CA GLU A 58 -5.31 11.02 -2.03
C GLU A 58 -5.54 9.70 -1.29
N LEU A 59 -4.65 8.71 -1.48
CA LEU A 59 -4.67 7.46 -0.70
C LEU A 59 -4.43 7.75 0.77
N LEU A 60 -3.44 8.58 1.09
CA LEU A 60 -3.14 8.94 2.48
C LEU A 60 -4.29 9.69 3.12
N ASN A 61 -4.89 10.65 2.42
CA ASN A 61 -6.05 11.39 2.93
C ASN A 61 -7.26 10.48 3.15
N GLU A 62 -7.60 9.57 2.23
CA GLU A 62 -8.70 8.62 2.46
C GLU A 62 -8.40 7.66 3.64
N LEU A 63 -7.14 7.26 3.82
CA LEU A 63 -6.73 6.43 4.95
C LEU A 63 -6.85 7.20 6.29
N PHE A 64 -6.45 8.48 6.33
CA PHE A 64 -6.59 9.34 7.50
C PHE A 64 -8.04 9.76 7.77
N GLU A 65 -8.85 10.00 6.75
CA GLU A 65 -10.28 10.28 6.92
C GLU A 65 -11.06 9.03 7.35
N SER A 66 -10.55 7.84 7.02
CA SER A 66 -11.06 6.56 7.51
C SER A 66 -10.64 6.22 8.95
N GLN A 67 -10.08 7.18 9.71
CA GLN A 67 -9.75 7.11 11.15
C GLN A 67 -10.97 6.75 12.01
N GLY A 68 -11.42 5.50 11.92
CA GLY A 68 -11.76 4.75 13.12
C GLY A 68 -10.46 4.28 13.76
N GLU A 69 -10.50 3.98 15.06
CA GLU A 69 -9.41 3.43 15.89
C GLU A 69 -8.82 2.11 15.32
N ASP A 70 -8.19 2.14 14.14
CA ASP A 70 -7.62 0.96 13.52
C ASP A 70 -6.11 0.92 13.85
N PRO A 71 -5.66 0.04 14.77
CA PRO A 71 -4.27 -0.05 15.21
C PRO A 71 -3.30 -0.50 14.10
N LEU A 72 -3.80 -0.78 12.89
CA LEU A 72 -2.96 -1.00 11.70
C LEU A 72 -2.07 0.20 11.37
N PHE A 73 -2.52 1.42 11.68
CA PHE A 73 -1.83 2.66 11.28
C PHE A 73 -0.64 3.01 12.16
N GLU A 74 -0.58 2.53 13.40
CA GLU A 74 0.63 2.63 14.25
C GLU A 74 1.84 1.93 13.61
N LYS A 75 1.59 1.00 12.67
CA LYS A 75 2.61 0.20 12.01
C LYS A 75 3.01 0.72 10.63
N MET A 76 2.46 1.84 10.15
CA MET A 76 2.84 2.41 8.84
C MET A 76 4.08 3.31 8.98
N CYS A 77 5.22 2.84 8.45
CA CYS A 77 6.39 3.69 8.22
C CYS A 77 6.39 4.22 6.78
N LEU A 78 6.26 5.53 6.63
CA LEU A 78 6.51 6.22 5.36
C LEU A 78 8.02 6.40 5.19
N ILE A 79 8.60 5.63 4.27
CA ILE A 79 10.02 5.80 3.90
C ILE A 79 10.07 6.81 2.74
N PRO A 80 10.74 7.96 2.90
CA PRO A 80 10.91 8.91 1.80
C PRO A 80 11.69 8.27 0.65
N PRO A 81 11.47 8.70 -0.60
CA PRO A 81 12.28 8.22 -1.71
C PRO A 81 13.75 8.58 -1.47
N THR A 82 14.62 7.57 -1.52
CA THR A 82 16.07 7.77 -1.54
C THR A 82 16.47 8.41 -2.87
N GLU A 83 17.30 9.45 -2.80
CA GLU A 83 17.87 10.16 -3.97
C GLU A 83 18.65 9.24 -4.92
#